data_AF-A0AAD4MXJ7-F1
#
_entry.id   AF-A0AAD4MXJ7-F1
#
_cell.length_a   1.000
_cell.length_b   1.000
_cell.length_c   1.000
_cell.angle_alpha   90.00
_cell.angle_beta   90.00
_cell.angle_gamma   90.00
#
_symmetry.space_group_name_H-M   'P 1'
#
loop_
_entity.id
_entity.type
_entity.pdbx_description
1 polymer ?
#
loop_
_entity_poly.entity_id
_entity_poly.type
_entity_poly.pdbx_seq_one_letter_code
_entity_poly.pdbx_strand_id
1 'polypeptide(L)'
;MALPSGTSSTYESVLDICTNTLMAQVRNYTEDQLQNLLNDEDRLNAMVESMPQVSSVLSDKELKLAQCKSFAEYNLSMEPKMREGAARLKATYDSVLREKQEVEQLKNRLGSIADDRSLDSISAILQAAVQEAEDESESIAEQFHDGQLEIDDFIKQFDEKRILAHTRKIKSEKLSEIVRQQQYQPIPNQNSYAHPYPSGYGSRAPNQDPNVNYRHSSFR
;
A
#
# COMPACT_ATOMS: atom_id res chain seq x y z
N MET A 1 -22.29 15.49 -1.72
CA MET A 1 -22.81 16.23 -2.90
C MET A 1 -23.94 17.11 -2.39
N ALA A 2 -23.72 18.40 -2.19
CA ALA A 2 -24.79 19.31 -1.76
C ALA A 2 -25.79 19.44 -2.92
N LEU A 3 -27.04 19.08 -2.65
CA LEU A 3 -28.20 19.40 -3.49
C LEU A 3 -28.25 20.92 -3.65
N PRO A 4 -28.53 21.46 -4.86
CA PRO A 4 -28.73 22.89 -5.01
C PRO A 4 -30.01 23.27 -4.27
N SER A 5 -29.87 23.90 -3.12
CA SER A 5 -30.94 24.42 -2.27
C SER A 5 -31.56 25.70 -2.83
N GLY A 6 -31.91 25.71 -4.12
CA GLY A 6 -32.36 26.90 -4.83
C GLY A 6 -33.50 26.69 -5.83
N THR A 7 -34.26 25.60 -5.74
CA THR A 7 -35.30 25.30 -6.74
C THR A 7 -36.66 25.94 -6.44
N SER A 8 -36.99 26.27 -5.20
CA SER A 8 -38.33 26.80 -4.87
C SER A 8 -38.58 28.20 -5.47
N SER A 9 -37.57 29.07 -5.43
CA SER A 9 -37.65 30.45 -5.93
C SER A 9 -37.78 30.54 -7.45
N THR A 10 -37.34 29.52 -8.20
CA THR A 10 -37.41 29.52 -9.67
C THR A 10 -38.78 29.07 -10.17
N TYR A 11 -39.44 28.13 -9.48
CA TYR A 11 -40.76 27.65 -9.91
C TYR A 11 -41.88 28.64 -9.60
N GLU A 12 -41.83 29.34 -8.45
CA GLU A 12 -42.77 30.43 -8.14
C GLU A 12 -42.67 31.56 -9.17
N SER A 13 -41.45 31.94 -9.54
CA SER A 13 -41.19 32.92 -10.61
C SER A 13 -41.76 32.48 -11.97
N VAL A 14 -41.66 31.19 -12.33
CA VAL A 14 -42.25 30.66 -13.57
C VAL A 14 -43.77 30.64 -13.52
N LEU A 15 -44.38 30.32 -12.37
CA LEU A 15 -45.84 30.41 -12.18
C LEU A 15 -46.34 31.84 -12.37
N ASP A 16 -45.66 32.83 -11.79
CA ASP A 16 -46.01 34.25 -11.94
C ASP A 16 -45.89 34.70 -13.40
N ILE A 17 -44.88 34.23 -14.14
CA ILE A 17 -44.73 34.53 -15.57
C ILE A 17 -45.85 33.85 -16.39
N CYS A 18 -46.20 32.61 -16.08
CA CYS A 18 -47.27 31.87 -16.77
C CYS A 18 -48.65 32.51 -16.54
N THR A 19 -48.96 32.88 -15.29
CA THR A 19 -50.22 33.56 -14.94
C THR A 19 -50.34 34.91 -15.63
N ASN A 20 -49.26 35.70 -15.66
CA ASN A 20 -49.24 36.97 -16.41
C ASN A 20 -49.41 36.77 -17.93
N THR A 21 -48.82 35.71 -18.48
CA THR A 21 -48.96 35.36 -19.92
C THR A 21 -50.40 34.94 -20.25
N LEU A 22 -51.03 34.12 -19.39
CA LEU A 22 -52.44 33.71 -19.54
C LEU A 22 -53.37 34.92 -19.45
N MET A 23 -53.19 35.75 -18.43
CA MET A 23 -54.00 36.96 -18.22
C MET A 23 -53.88 37.91 -19.41
N ALA A 24 -52.69 38.04 -20.02
CA ALA A 24 -52.50 38.85 -21.22
C ALA A 24 -53.21 38.28 -22.46
N GLN A 25 -53.22 36.96 -22.64
CA GLN A 25 -53.89 36.30 -23.77
C GLN A 25 -55.42 36.38 -23.69
N VAL A 26 -55.98 36.28 -22.47
CA VAL A 26 -57.42 36.26 -22.22
C VAL A 26 -58.02 37.68 -22.07
N ARG A 27 -57.18 38.71 -21.92
CA ARG A 27 -57.58 40.11 -21.68
C ARG A 27 -58.59 40.69 -22.67
N ASN A 28 -58.60 40.22 -23.92
CA ASN A 28 -59.47 40.73 -24.99
C ASN A 28 -60.69 39.83 -25.28
N TYR A 29 -60.96 38.83 -24.42
CA TYR A 29 -62.06 37.89 -24.63
C TYR A 29 -63.39 38.49 -24.16
N THR A 30 -64.48 38.11 -24.83
CA THR A 30 -65.84 38.51 -24.41
C THR A 30 -66.35 37.66 -23.25
N GLU A 31 -67.39 38.12 -22.55
CA GLU A 31 -68.01 37.40 -21.44
C GLU A 31 -68.41 35.97 -21.82
N ASP A 32 -69.05 35.77 -22.97
CA ASP A 32 -69.39 34.44 -23.49
C ASP A 32 -68.16 33.58 -23.76
N GLN A 33 -67.05 34.16 -24.24
CA GLN A 33 -65.81 33.43 -24.50
C GLN A 33 -65.09 33.03 -23.20
N LEU A 34 -65.13 33.88 -22.18
CA LEU A 34 -64.62 33.58 -20.84
C LEU A 34 -65.44 32.50 -20.15
N GLN A 35 -66.77 32.57 -20.24
CA GLN A 35 -67.68 31.57 -19.70
C GLN A 35 -67.44 30.20 -20.35
N ASN A 36 -67.24 30.17 -21.68
CA ASN A 36 -66.92 28.95 -22.40
C ASN A 36 -65.53 28.40 -22.06
N LEU A 37 -64.53 29.26 -21.84
CA LEU A 37 -63.20 28.84 -21.42
C LEU A 37 -63.18 28.30 -19.98
N LEU A 38 -63.99 28.89 -19.09
CA LEU A 38 -64.14 28.42 -17.72
C LEU A 38 -64.83 27.05 -17.64
N ASN A 39 -65.74 26.78 -18.57
CA ASN A 39 -66.48 25.50 -18.65
C ASN A 39 -65.74 24.40 -19.42
N ASP A 40 -64.58 24.69 -20.02
CA ASP A 40 -63.78 23.77 -20.83
C ASP A 40 -62.34 23.69 -20.30
N GLU A 41 -62.14 22.81 -19.33
CA GLU A 41 -60.83 22.60 -18.69
C GLU A 41 -59.77 22.08 -19.68
N ASP A 42 -60.16 21.27 -20.67
CA ASP A 42 -59.22 20.74 -21.68
C ASP A 42 -58.67 21.86 -22.55
N ARG A 43 -59.52 22.82 -22.92
CA ARG A 43 -59.08 24.01 -23.66
C ARG A 43 -58.16 24.91 -22.84
N LEU A 44 -58.43 25.05 -21.54
CA LEU A 44 -57.55 25.81 -20.63
C LEU A 44 -56.21 25.11 -20.45
N ASN A 45 -56.19 23.78 -20.28
CA ASN A 45 -54.98 22.97 -20.21
C ASN A 45 -54.16 23.06 -21.50
N ALA A 46 -54.81 22.96 -22.67
CA ALA A 46 -54.14 23.14 -23.96
C ALA A 46 -53.50 24.53 -24.10
N MET A 47 -54.15 25.58 -23.57
CA MET A 47 -53.60 26.94 -23.56
C MET A 47 -52.35 27.03 -22.67
N VAL A 48 -52.37 26.39 -21.50
CA VAL A 48 -51.21 26.29 -20.59
C VAL A 48 -50.07 25.48 -21.21
N GLU A 49 -50.36 24.33 -21.81
CA GLU A 49 -49.34 23.48 -22.46
C GLU A 49 -48.70 24.14 -23.68
N SER A 50 -49.47 24.97 -24.40
CA SER A 50 -48.96 25.74 -25.54
C SER A 50 -48.00 26.87 -25.14
N MET A 51 -47.88 27.19 -23.84
CA MET A 51 -47.02 28.26 -23.37
C MET A 51 -45.54 27.91 -23.51
N PRO A 52 -44.71 28.84 -24.05
CA PRO A 52 -43.28 28.59 -24.21
C PRO A 52 -42.58 28.35 -22.86
N GLN A 53 -43.07 28.95 -21.78
CA GLN A 53 -42.54 28.75 -20.43
C GLN A 53 -42.76 27.32 -19.94
N VAL A 54 -43.95 26.77 -20.15
CA VAL A 54 -44.30 25.39 -19.74
C VAL A 54 -43.55 24.38 -20.61
N SER A 55 -43.53 24.58 -21.92
CA SER A 55 -42.75 23.75 -22.86
C SER A 55 -41.25 23.74 -22.54
N SER A 56 -40.67 24.89 -22.20
CA SER A 56 -39.26 24.99 -21.80
C SER A 56 -38.96 24.16 -20.55
N VAL A 57 -39.82 24.24 -19.52
CA VAL A 57 -39.63 23.46 -18.29
C VAL A 57 -39.75 21.95 -18.54
N LEU A 58 -40.67 21.53 -19.40
CA LEU A 58 -40.80 20.13 -19.79
C LEU A 58 -39.57 19.64 -20.56
N SER A 59 -39.08 20.42 -21.51
CA SER A 59 -37.84 20.11 -22.24
C SER A 59 -36.62 20.05 -21.31
N ASP A 60 -36.50 20.97 -20.35
CA ASP A 60 -35.43 20.95 -19.37
C ASP A 60 -35.52 19.72 -18.46
N LYS A 61 -36.72 19.32 -18.05
CA LYS A 61 -36.96 18.08 -17.29
C LYS A 61 -36.50 16.87 -18.09
N GLU A 62 -36.89 16.75 -19.35
CA GLU A 62 -36.49 15.64 -20.22
C GLU A 62 -34.98 15.59 -20.42
N LEU A 63 -34.35 16.74 -20.68
CA LEU A 63 -32.90 16.85 -20.79
C LEU A 63 -32.20 16.39 -19.50
N LYS A 64 -32.71 16.81 -18.33
CA LYS A 64 -32.15 16.39 -17.03
C LYS A 64 -32.34 14.90 -16.78
N LEU A 65 -33.50 14.35 -17.12
CA LEU A 65 -33.75 12.91 -17.02
C LEU A 65 -32.80 12.12 -17.93
N ALA A 66 -32.61 12.56 -19.17
CA ALA A 66 -31.66 11.95 -20.11
C ALA A 66 -30.22 12.03 -19.58
N GLN A 67 -29.81 13.18 -19.02
CA GLN A 67 -28.50 13.35 -18.39
C GLN A 67 -28.31 12.42 -17.19
N CYS A 68 -29.29 12.39 -16.27
CA CYS A 68 -29.25 11.51 -15.10
C CYS A 68 -29.16 10.03 -15.51
N LYS A 69 -29.94 9.62 -16.52
CA LYS A 69 -29.90 8.26 -17.06
C LYS A 69 -28.53 7.93 -17.64
N SER A 70 -27.98 8.81 -18.49
CA SER A 70 -26.66 8.65 -19.08
C SER A 70 -25.56 8.53 -18.00
N PHE A 71 -25.61 9.38 -16.96
CA PHE A 71 -24.66 9.27 -15.85
C PHE A 71 -24.83 7.99 -15.04
N ALA A 72 -26.06 7.53 -14.81
CA ALA A 72 -26.30 6.27 -14.13
C ALA A 72 -25.76 5.08 -14.93
N GLU A 73 -26.02 5.04 -16.24
CA GLU A 73 -25.50 4.01 -17.15
C GLU A 73 -23.96 4.03 -17.20
N TYR A 74 -23.37 5.23 -17.30
CA TYR A 74 -21.92 5.37 -17.27
C TYR A 74 -21.33 4.89 -15.93
N ASN A 75 -21.89 5.30 -14.80
CA ASN A 75 -21.45 4.86 -13.47
C ASN A 75 -21.54 3.33 -13.32
N LEU A 76 -22.65 2.73 -13.75
CA LEU A 76 -22.82 1.27 -13.77
C LEU A 76 -21.79 0.58 -14.67
N SER A 77 -21.43 1.20 -15.80
CA SER A 77 -20.40 0.66 -16.71
C SER A 77 -18.98 0.76 -16.13
N MET A 78 -18.72 1.73 -15.25
CA MET A 78 -17.42 1.95 -14.62
C MET A 78 -17.23 1.10 -13.37
N GLU A 79 -18.29 0.82 -12.63
CA GLU A 79 -18.26 -0.02 -11.43
C GLU A 79 -17.48 -1.34 -11.60
N PRO A 80 -17.69 -2.17 -12.65
CA PRO A 80 -16.95 -3.42 -12.79
C PRO A 80 -15.44 -3.20 -12.96
N LYS A 81 -15.03 -2.16 -13.71
CA LYS A 81 -13.61 -1.83 -13.92
C LYS A 81 -12.96 -1.36 -12.62
N MET A 82 -13.66 -0.52 -11.84
CA MET A 82 -13.17 -0.07 -10.54
C MET A 82 -13.08 -1.24 -9.54
N ARG A 83 -14.09 -2.11 -9.52
CA ARG A 83 -14.12 -3.30 -8.67
C ARG A 83 -13.00 -4.27 -9.00
N GLU A 84 -12.78 -4.54 -10.29
CA GLU A 84 -11.68 -5.38 -10.77
C GLU A 84 -10.32 -4.75 -10.44
N GLY A 85 -10.15 -3.44 -10.67
CA GLY A 85 -8.95 -2.70 -10.30
C GLY A 85 -8.64 -2.79 -8.80
N ALA A 86 -9.65 -2.55 -7.95
CA ALA A 86 -9.51 -2.65 -6.50
C ALA A 86 -9.19 -4.09 -6.05
N ALA A 87 -9.84 -5.09 -6.65
CA ALA A 87 -9.57 -6.50 -6.35
C ALA A 87 -8.14 -6.91 -6.74
N ARG A 88 -7.67 -6.50 -7.93
CA ARG A 88 -6.28 -6.73 -8.36
C ARG A 88 -5.29 -6.06 -7.44
N LEU A 89 -5.50 -4.79 -7.11
CA LEU A 89 -4.63 -4.06 -6.19
C LEU A 89 -4.53 -4.75 -4.83
N LYS A 90 -5.68 -5.16 -4.28
CA LYS A 90 -5.71 -5.90 -3.02
C LYS A 90 -4.95 -7.23 -3.10
N ALA A 91 -5.19 -8.02 -4.15
CA ALA A 91 -4.51 -9.29 -4.35
C ALA A 91 -2.99 -9.12 -4.46
N THR A 92 -2.52 -8.14 -5.24
CA THR A 92 -1.09 -7.84 -5.36
C THR A 92 -0.51 -7.36 -4.03
N TYR A 93 -1.22 -6.49 -3.31
CA TYR A 93 -0.79 -6.02 -1.99
C TYR A 93 -0.65 -7.17 -0.99
N ASP A 94 -1.63 -8.06 -0.94
CA ASP A 94 -1.61 -9.23 -0.06
C ASP A 94 -0.46 -10.18 -0.43
N SER A 95 -0.14 -10.35 -1.72
CA SER A 95 1.02 -11.13 -2.19
C SER A 95 2.33 -10.50 -1.73
N VAL A 96 2.50 -9.19 -1.95
CA VAL A 96 3.71 -8.46 -1.53
C VAL A 96 3.89 -8.52 -0.02
N LEU A 97 2.81 -8.41 0.76
CA LEU A 97 2.88 -8.52 2.21
C LEU A 97 3.35 -9.91 2.65
N ARG A 98 2.84 -10.97 2.00
CA ARG A 98 3.27 -12.35 2.25
C ARG A 98 4.74 -12.57 1.91
N GLU A 99 5.17 -12.13 0.72
CA GLU A 99 6.57 -12.24 0.28
C GLU A 99 7.50 -11.45 1.21
N LYS A 100 7.09 -10.25 1.64
CA LYS A 100 7.84 -9.47 2.63
C LYS A 100 8.01 -10.24 3.94
N GLN A 101 6.95 -10.87 4.45
CA GLN A 101 7.04 -11.69 5.66
C GLN A 101 7.99 -12.88 5.48
N GLU A 102 7.94 -13.56 4.33
CA GLU A 102 8.84 -14.66 4.01
C GLU A 102 10.30 -14.19 3.94
N VAL A 103 10.57 -13.05 3.28
CA VAL A 103 11.90 -12.45 3.21
C VAL A 103 12.43 -12.08 4.60
N GLU A 104 11.62 -11.47 5.45
CA GLU A 104 12.03 -11.15 6.83
C GLU A 104 12.30 -12.42 7.65
N GLN A 105 11.49 -13.48 7.48
CA GLN A 105 11.76 -14.77 8.13
C GLN A 105 13.08 -15.40 7.66
N LEU A 106 13.33 -15.40 6.33
CA LEU A 106 14.57 -15.89 5.75
C LEU A 106 15.77 -15.08 6.21
N LYS A 107 15.64 -13.76 6.28
CA LYS A 107 16.68 -12.85 6.77
C LYS A 107 16.98 -13.09 8.24
N ASN A 108 15.97 -13.27 9.09
CA ASN A 108 16.17 -13.59 10.50
C ASN A 108 16.85 -14.95 10.69
N ARG A 109 16.43 -15.96 9.92
CA ARG A 109 17.08 -17.29 9.93
C ARG A 109 18.53 -17.21 9.45
N LEU A 110 18.80 -16.43 8.40
CA LEU A 110 20.15 -16.20 7.91
C LEU A 110 20.99 -15.47 8.97
N GLY A 111 20.43 -14.47 9.65
CA GLY A 111 21.05 -13.77 10.76
C GLY A 111 21.45 -14.72 11.88
N SER A 112 20.53 -15.57 12.35
CA SER A 112 20.83 -16.57 13.38
C SER A 112 21.93 -17.54 12.95
N ILE A 113 21.91 -18.05 11.71
CA ILE A 113 22.97 -18.93 11.20
C ILE A 113 24.31 -18.17 11.08
N ALA A 114 24.28 -16.90 10.68
CA ALA A 114 25.46 -16.06 10.56
C ALA A 114 26.06 -15.73 11.94
N ASP A 115 25.22 -15.53 12.96
CA ASP A 115 25.63 -15.30 14.35
C ASP A 115 26.24 -16.57 14.95
N ASP A 116 25.59 -17.74 14.76
CA ASP A 116 26.12 -19.04 15.20
C ASP A 116 27.47 -19.37 14.54
N ARG A 117 27.60 -19.00 13.26
CA ARG A 117 28.82 -19.21 12.46
C ARG A 117 29.69 -17.96 12.40
N SER A 118 29.46 -16.99 13.28
CA SER A 118 30.30 -15.80 13.37
C SER A 118 31.71 -16.22 13.74
N LEU A 119 32.71 -15.47 13.27
CA LEU A 119 34.10 -15.78 13.59
C LEU A 119 34.35 -15.72 15.10
N ASP A 120 33.63 -14.87 15.82
CA ASP A 120 33.70 -14.76 17.28
C ASP A 120 33.14 -16.01 17.96
N SER A 121 31.98 -16.50 17.52
CA SER A 121 31.38 -17.77 18.01
C SER A 121 32.32 -18.96 17.75
N ILE A 122 32.84 -19.08 16.53
CA ILE A 122 33.79 -20.15 16.16
C ILE A 122 35.09 -20.04 16.97
N SER A 123 35.58 -18.83 17.21
CA SER A 123 36.78 -18.60 18.03
C SER A 123 36.56 -19.05 19.47
N ALA A 124 35.43 -18.69 20.09
CA ALA A 124 35.08 -19.11 21.44
C ALA A 124 34.97 -20.65 21.56
N ILE A 125 34.28 -21.29 20.61
CA ILE A 125 34.17 -22.76 20.56
C ILE A 125 35.56 -23.41 20.42
N LEU A 126 36.42 -22.85 19.56
CA LEU A 126 37.75 -23.39 19.34
C LEU A 126 38.65 -23.20 20.57
N GLN A 127 38.55 -22.08 21.28
CA GLN A 127 39.25 -21.85 22.54
C GLN A 127 38.81 -22.83 23.63
N ALA A 128 37.50 -23.08 23.76
CA ALA A 128 36.98 -24.10 24.68
C ALA A 128 37.54 -25.50 24.34
N ALA A 129 37.58 -25.87 23.06
CA ALA A 129 38.15 -27.14 22.61
C ALA A 129 39.68 -27.24 22.79
N VAL A 130 40.40 -26.11 22.86
CA VAL A 130 41.81 -26.08 23.26
C VAL A 130 41.93 -26.41 24.73
N GLN A 131 41.17 -25.69 25.58
CA GLN A 131 41.20 -25.89 27.03
C GLN A 131 40.83 -27.32 27.40
N GLU A 132 39.77 -27.87 26.81
CA GLU A 132 39.35 -29.26 27.01
C GLU A 132 40.47 -30.26 26.69
N ALA A 133 41.18 -30.06 25.57
CA ALA A 133 42.30 -30.94 25.21
C ALA A 133 43.53 -30.76 26.12
N GLU A 134 43.77 -29.53 26.61
CA GLU A 134 44.82 -29.27 27.61
C GLU A 134 44.49 -29.96 28.94
N ASP A 135 43.24 -29.82 29.42
CA ASP A 135 42.75 -30.45 30.66
C ASP A 135 42.78 -31.99 30.57
N GLU A 136 42.37 -32.57 29.44
CA GLU A 136 42.47 -34.02 29.19
C GLU A 136 43.93 -34.49 29.24
N SER A 137 44.84 -33.73 28.62
CA SER A 137 46.27 -34.07 28.64
C SER A 137 46.89 -33.96 30.04
N GLU A 138 46.43 -33.00 30.84
CA GLU A 138 46.85 -32.83 32.23
C GLU A 138 46.32 -33.98 33.09
N SER A 139 45.06 -34.37 32.90
CA SER A 139 44.48 -35.53 33.59
C SER A 139 45.24 -36.84 33.29
N ILE A 140 45.70 -37.03 32.06
CA ILE A 140 46.56 -38.18 31.70
C ILE A 140 47.92 -38.10 32.43
N ALA A 141 48.49 -36.91 32.57
CA ALA A 141 49.74 -36.71 33.30
C ALA A 141 49.58 -36.97 34.81
N GLU A 142 48.48 -36.52 35.40
CA GLU A 142 48.13 -36.80 36.80
C GLU A 142 47.94 -38.31 37.05
N GLN A 143 47.20 -39.00 36.17
CA GLN A 143 47.01 -40.46 36.28
C GLN A 143 48.33 -41.24 36.23
N PHE A 144 49.27 -40.80 35.39
CA PHE A 144 50.62 -41.38 35.36
C PHE A 144 51.41 -41.08 36.63
N HIS A 145 51.34 -39.85 37.15
CA HIS A 145 51.99 -39.45 38.40
C HIS A 145 51.51 -40.28 39.60
N ASP A 146 50.21 -40.59 39.63
CA ASP A 146 49.57 -41.41 40.66
C ASP A 146 49.78 -42.92 40.47
N GLY A 147 50.54 -43.32 39.45
CA GLY A 147 50.84 -44.72 39.15
C GLY A 147 49.64 -45.52 38.61
N GLN A 148 48.58 -44.86 38.13
CA GLN A 148 47.39 -45.50 37.56
C GLN A 148 47.57 -45.89 36.09
N LEU A 149 48.65 -45.43 35.45
CA LEU A 149 48.92 -45.63 34.03
C LEU A 149 50.35 -46.17 33.82
N GLU A 150 50.52 -47.18 32.96
CA GLU A 150 51.85 -47.67 32.57
C GLU A 150 52.53 -46.70 31.59
N ILE A 151 53.87 -46.75 31.53
CA ILE A 151 54.67 -45.77 30.79
C ILE A 151 54.40 -45.78 29.27
N ASP A 152 54.19 -46.96 28.68
CA ASP A 152 53.94 -47.08 27.24
C ASP A 152 52.56 -46.52 26.87
N ASP A 153 51.55 -46.74 27.72
CA ASP A 153 50.20 -46.18 27.56
C ASP A 153 50.16 -44.67 27.83
N PHE A 154 50.98 -44.18 28.76
CA PHE A 154 51.16 -42.75 29.01
C PHE A 154 51.68 -42.04 27.77
N ILE A 155 52.82 -42.49 27.23
CA ILE A 155 53.45 -41.85 26.08
C ILE A 155 52.45 -41.77 24.92
N LYS A 156 51.75 -42.86 24.63
CA LYS A 156 50.78 -42.90 23.53
C LYS A 156 49.62 -41.92 23.72
N GLN A 157 48.96 -41.94 24.87
CA GLN A 157 47.77 -41.13 25.11
C GLN A 157 48.12 -39.65 25.32
N PHE A 158 49.20 -39.36 26.05
CA PHE A 158 49.65 -38.01 26.32
C PHE A 158 50.12 -37.30 25.05
N ASP A 159 50.94 -37.96 24.22
CA ASP A 159 51.38 -37.38 22.95
C ASP A 159 50.19 -37.09 22.04
N GLU A 160 49.24 -38.02 21.92
CA GLU A 160 48.04 -37.81 21.11
C GLU A 160 47.25 -36.57 21.56
N LYS A 161 46.99 -36.43 22.87
CA LYS A 161 46.22 -35.31 23.42
C LYS A 161 47.00 -34.00 23.38
N ARG A 162 48.30 -33.99 23.69
CA ARG A 162 49.14 -32.79 23.59
C ARG A 162 49.31 -32.30 22.17
N ILE A 163 49.52 -33.20 21.20
CA ILE A 163 49.56 -32.84 19.78
C ILE A 163 48.23 -32.22 19.35
N LEU A 164 47.10 -32.80 19.78
CA LEU A 164 45.77 -32.25 19.50
C LEU A 164 45.58 -30.85 20.10
N ALA A 165 45.94 -30.66 21.38
CA ALA A 165 45.86 -29.37 22.08
C ALA A 165 46.69 -28.29 21.37
N HIS A 166 47.96 -28.56 21.07
CA HIS A 166 48.84 -27.63 20.35
C HIS A 166 48.33 -27.33 18.94
N THR A 167 47.84 -28.33 18.22
CA THR A 167 47.26 -28.14 16.88
C THR A 167 46.03 -27.22 16.93
N ARG A 168 45.13 -27.42 17.90
CA ARG A 168 43.95 -26.56 18.09
C ARG A 168 44.36 -25.14 18.51
N LYS A 169 45.38 -24.99 19.36
CA LYS A 169 45.91 -23.71 19.82
C LYS A 169 46.46 -22.88 18.67
N ILE A 170 47.30 -23.48 17.82
CA ILE A 170 47.84 -22.81 16.62
C ILE A 170 46.70 -22.39 15.69
N LYS A 171 45.68 -23.24 15.49
CA LYS A 171 44.50 -22.89 14.69
C LYS A 171 43.71 -21.73 15.30
N SER A 172 43.57 -21.68 16.62
CA SER A 172 42.90 -20.59 17.36
C SER A 172 43.64 -19.27 17.23
N GLU A 173 44.96 -19.28 17.40
CA GLU A 173 45.83 -18.12 17.20
C GLU A 173 45.74 -17.62 15.76
N LYS A 174 45.75 -18.53 14.79
CA LYS A 174 45.63 -18.16 13.38
C LYS A 174 44.27 -17.58 13.03
N LEU A 175 43.19 -18.14 13.57
CA LEU A 175 41.84 -17.59 13.42
C LEU A 175 41.75 -16.19 14.01
N SER A 176 42.30 -15.99 15.21
CA SER A 176 42.34 -14.68 15.88
C SER A 176 43.11 -13.64 15.04
N GLU A 177 44.20 -14.05 14.40
CA GLU A 177 44.95 -13.19 13.49
C GLU A 177 44.10 -12.78 12.27
N ILE A 178 43.38 -13.73 11.65
CA ILE A 178 42.48 -13.48 10.51
C ILE A 178 41.37 -12.51 10.90
N VAL A 179 40.72 -12.72 12.04
CA VAL A 179 39.66 -11.82 12.56
C VAL A 179 40.19 -10.41 12.73
N ARG A 180 41.37 -10.26 13.34
CA ARG A 180 42.02 -8.97 13.52
C ARG A 180 42.33 -8.30 12.17
N GLN A 181 42.87 -9.04 11.19
CA GLN A 181 43.18 -8.51 9.86
C GLN A 181 41.93 -8.03 9.10
N GLN A 182 40.78 -8.70 9.28
CA GLN A 182 39.52 -8.26 8.68
C GLN A 182 38.99 -6.96 9.29
N GLN A 183 39.16 -6.76 10.61
CA GLN A 183 38.79 -5.51 11.27
C GLN A 183 39.63 -4.31 10.81
N TYR A 184 40.84 -4.54 10.27
CA TYR A 184 41.73 -3.51 9.73
C TYR A 184 41.58 -3.28 8.21
N GLN A 185 40.64 -3.92 7.52
CA GLN A 185 40.34 -3.54 6.14
C GLN A 185 39.60 -2.20 6.15
N PRO A 186 40.14 -1.12 5.54
CA PRO A 186 39.39 0.10 5.36
C PRO A 186 38.19 -0.24 4.49
N ILE A 187 36.99 0.11 4.96
CA ILE A 187 35.75 0.00 4.20
C ILE A 187 36.04 0.56 2.80
N PRO A 188 36.04 -0.26 1.73
CA PRO A 188 36.02 0.29 0.39
C PRO A 188 34.70 1.05 0.35
N ASN A 189 34.78 2.37 0.18
CA ASN A 189 33.66 3.25 -0.03
C ASN A 189 32.63 2.50 -0.89
N GLN A 190 31.54 2.04 -0.26
CA GLN A 190 30.49 1.37 -0.99
C GLN A 190 29.85 2.46 -1.84
N ASN A 191 30.40 2.64 -3.04
CA ASN A 191 29.64 3.10 -4.17
C ASN A 191 28.49 2.10 -4.29
N SER A 192 27.40 2.43 -3.59
CA SER A 192 26.09 1.83 -3.76
C SER A 192 25.86 1.78 -5.25
N TYR A 193 25.86 0.57 -5.80
CA TYR A 193 25.41 0.30 -7.15
C TYR A 193 23.98 0.83 -7.22
N ALA A 194 23.86 2.07 -7.72
CA ALA A 194 22.60 2.66 -8.08
C ALA A 194 21.99 1.75 -9.12
N HIS A 195 20.99 0.97 -8.71
CA HIS A 195 20.14 0.25 -9.63
C HIS A 195 19.63 1.25 -10.69
N PRO A 196 19.73 0.94 -11.99
CA PRO A 196 19.16 1.77 -13.04
C PRO A 196 17.66 1.49 -13.10
N TYR A 197 16.92 1.86 -12.06
CA TYR A 197 15.50 2.10 -12.24
C TYR A 197 15.37 3.44 -12.95
N PRO A 198 14.57 3.52 -14.03
CA PRO A 198 14.20 4.82 -14.57
C PRO A 198 13.40 5.51 -13.46
N SER A 199 14.00 6.54 -12.86
CA SER A 199 13.28 7.52 -12.06
C SER A 199 12.41 8.35 -13.01
N GLY A 200 11.38 7.70 -13.54
CA GLY A 200 10.25 8.34 -14.17
C GLY A 200 9.37 8.89 -13.07
N TYR A 201 9.13 10.19 -13.14
CA TYR A 201 8.15 10.97 -12.37
C TYR A 201 8.58 11.44 -10.97
N GLY A 202 9.68 12.20 -10.95
CA GLY A 202 9.87 13.26 -9.96
C GLY A 202 9.14 14.54 -10.38
N SER A 203 7.97 14.77 -9.78
CA SER A 203 7.34 16.06 -9.45
C SER A 203 7.67 17.28 -10.31
N ARG A 204 6.99 17.41 -11.46
CA ARG A 204 6.65 18.74 -11.98
C ARG A 204 5.36 19.18 -11.29
N ALA A 205 5.45 20.18 -10.42
CA ALA A 205 4.26 20.83 -9.88
C ALA A 205 3.38 21.28 -11.06
N PRO A 206 2.10 20.87 -11.13
CA PRO A 206 1.22 21.42 -12.14
C PRO A 206 0.97 22.88 -11.77
N ASN A 207 1.21 23.75 -12.75
CA ASN A 207 0.67 25.11 -12.77
C ASN A 207 -0.79 25.05 -12.32
N GLN A 208 -1.13 25.83 -11.30
CA GLN A 208 -2.51 26.01 -10.87
C GLN A 208 -3.26 26.73 -11.98
N ASP A 209 -3.97 25.96 -12.81
CA ASP A 209 -5.06 26.52 -13.61
C ASP A 209 -6.22 26.86 -12.65
N PRO A 210 -6.79 28.08 -12.66
CA PRO A 210 -7.72 28.52 -11.62
C PRO A 210 -9.12 27.88 -11.63
N ASN A 211 -9.39 26.79 -12.37
CA ASN A 211 -10.78 26.35 -12.55
C ASN A 211 -10.98 24.84 -12.78
N VAL A 212 -10.54 24.00 -11.83
CA VAL A 212 -10.97 22.60 -11.79
C VAL A 212 -11.42 22.21 -10.38
N ASN A 213 -12.74 22.24 -10.18
CA ASN A 213 -13.39 21.94 -8.91
C ASN A 213 -13.53 20.41 -8.74
N TYR A 214 -12.50 19.75 -8.20
CA TYR A 214 -12.57 18.34 -7.81
C TYR A 214 -13.37 18.19 -6.51
N ARG A 215 -14.65 17.85 -6.64
CA ARG A 215 -15.55 17.60 -5.51
C ARG A 215 -15.26 16.20 -4.94
N HIS A 216 -14.30 16.10 -4.01
CA HIS A 216 -14.13 14.90 -3.18
C HIS A 216 -15.43 14.59 -2.43
N SER A 217 -16.01 13.43 -2.67
CA SER A 217 -17.09 12.87 -1.85
C SER A 217 -16.54 11.69 -1.08
N SER A 218 -16.21 11.95 0.18
CA SER A 218 -15.96 10.92 1.18
C SER A 218 -17.29 10.23 1.49
N PHE A 219 -17.35 8.91 1.27
CA PHE A 219 -18.44 8.08 1.76
C PHE A 219 -18.28 7.91 3.27
N ARG A 220 -19.27 8.35 4.04
CA ARG A 220 -19.57 7.90 5.40
C ARG A 220 -21.04 7.55 5.43
#